data_AF-A0A2D6ENN6-F1
#
_entry.id   AF-A0A2D6ENN6-F1
#
_cell.length_a   1.000
_cell.length_b   1.000
_cell.length_c   1.000
_cell.angle_alpha   90.00
_cell.angle_beta   90.00
_cell.angle_gamma   90.00
#
_symmetry.space_group_name_H-M   'P 1'
#
loop_
_entity.id
_entity.type
_entity.pdbx_description
1 polymer ?
#
loop_
_entity_poly.entity_id
_entity_poly.type
_entity_poly.pdbx_seq_one_letter_code
_entity_poly.pdbx_strand_id
1 'polypeptide(L)'
;MHQVLSFLLPHVFFLFVLFTIPSQYALYILVAFYVVGIFLNVKKDKQHQQALSESKKQSTGDWWEVLGTSPTASVSECARVRKLLTKIYHPDGGQAPNASHMQRINHAYEERSKLAEKIGQFATVQH
;
A
#
# COMPACT_ATOMS: atom_id res chain seq x y z
N MET A 1 -49.04 1.70 24.33
CA MET A 1 -49.08 1.09 22.99
C MET A 1 -48.59 2.06 21.89
N HIS A 2 -47.48 2.78 22.10
CA HIS A 2 -46.93 3.74 21.11
C HIS A 2 -45.52 3.40 20.60
N GLN A 3 -44.82 2.44 21.21
CA GLN A 3 -43.42 2.13 20.86
C GLN A 3 -43.26 1.23 19.63
N VAL A 4 -44.28 0.44 19.26
CA VAL A 4 -44.22 -0.45 18.08
C VAL A 4 -44.40 0.35 16.78
N LEU A 5 -45.12 1.48 16.84
CA LEU A 5 -45.44 2.31 15.67
C LEU A 5 -44.22 3.11 15.17
N SER A 6 -43.33 3.54 16.07
CA SER A 6 -42.10 4.25 15.71
C SER A 6 -41.02 3.34 15.11
N PHE A 7 -41.06 2.03 15.37
CA PHE A 7 -40.05 1.08 14.89
C PHE A 7 -40.34 0.56 13.47
N LEU A 8 -41.61 0.51 13.08
CA LEU A 8 -42.05 0.11 11.73
C LEU A 8 -41.99 1.26 10.70
N LEU A 9 -42.06 2.52 11.15
CA LEU A 9 -42.05 3.69 10.28
C LEU A 9 -40.85 3.78 9.31
N PRO A 10 -39.58 3.57 9.74
CA PRO A 10 -38.44 3.65 8.82
C PRO A 10 -38.43 2.52 7.78
N HIS A 11 -38.95 1.33 8.13
CA HIS A 11 -39.01 0.18 7.23
C HIS A 11 -40.09 0.36 6.15
N VAL A 12 -41.25 0.87 6.53
CA VAL A 12 -42.34 1.19 5.57
C VAL A 12 -41.93 2.36 4.67
N PHE A 13 -41.25 3.38 5.21
CA PHE A 13 -40.69 4.47 4.41
C PHE A 13 -39.65 3.97 3.42
N PHE A 14 -38.77 3.05 3.81
CA PHE A 14 -37.78 2.46 2.91
C PHE A 14 -38.42 1.67 1.78
N LEU A 15 -39.45 0.87 2.07
CA LEU A 15 -40.23 0.15 1.05
C LEU A 15 -41.03 1.08 0.15
N PHE A 16 -41.59 2.17 0.70
CA PHE A 16 -42.30 3.18 -0.07
C PHE A 16 -41.34 3.93 -1.00
N VAL A 17 -40.16 4.35 -0.51
CA VAL A 17 -39.11 4.93 -1.35
C VAL A 17 -38.77 3.96 -2.47
N LEU A 18 -38.51 2.68 -2.17
CA LEU A 18 -38.18 1.64 -3.15
C LEU A 18 -39.29 1.43 -4.21
N PHE A 19 -40.56 1.53 -3.80
CA PHE A 19 -41.73 1.41 -4.69
C PHE A 19 -41.99 2.69 -5.51
N THR A 20 -41.58 3.85 -4.99
CA THR A 20 -41.76 5.17 -5.62
C THR A 20 -40.56 5.57 -6.48
N ILE A 21 -39.48 4.80 -6.50
CA ILE A 21 -38.41 4.96 -7.49
C ILE A 21 -38.90 4.32 -8.80
N PRO A 22 -39.40 5.06 -9.80
CA PRO A 22 -39.68 4.46 -11.09
C PRO A 22 -38.38 3.87 -11.64
N SER A 23 -38.46 2.66 -12.18
CA SER A 23 -37.35 1.81 -12.69
C SER A 23 -36.20 2.58 -13.38
N GLN A 24 -36.53 3.67 -14.08
CA GLN A 24 -35.58 4.61 -14.68
C GLN A 24 -34.52 5.18 -13.71
N TYR A 25 -34.82 5.41 -12.42
CA TYR A 25 -33.85 5.93 -11.45
C TYR A 25 -32.99 4.87 -10.78
N ALA A 26 -33.41 3.60 -10.79
CA ALA A 26 -32.59 2.51 -10.26
C ALA A 26 -31.25 2.38 -11.01
N LEU A 27 -31.28 2.62 -12.32
CA LEU A 27 -30.11 2.57 -13.18
C LEU A 27 -29.15 3.74 -12.89
N TYR A 28 -29.67 4.94 -12.66
CA TYR A 28 -28.86 6.09 -12.24
C TYR A 28 -28.21 5.88 -10.87
N ILE A 29 -28.92 5.27 -9.93
CA ILE A 29 -28.38 4.96 -8.60
C ILE A 29 -27.24 3.94 -8.72
N LEU A 30 -27.40 2.87 -9.50
CA LEU A 30 -26.35 1.88 -9.74
C LEU A 30 -25.11 2.47 -10.42
N VAL A 31 -25.30 3.32 -11.43
CA VAL A 31 -24.19 4.00 -12.12
C VAL A 31 -23.47 4.96 -11.17
N ALA A 32 -24.20 5.70 -10.34
CA ALA A 32 -23.60 6.57 -9.34
C ALA A 32 -22.74 5.77 -8.34
N PHE A 33 -23.25 4.64 -7.82
CA PHE A 33 -22.46 3.77 -6.94
C PHE A 33 -21.24 3.18 -7.64
N TYR A 34 -21.34 2.81 -8.92
CA TYR A 34 -20.21 2.30 -9.70
C TYR A 34 -19.12 3.35 -9.90
N VAL A 35 -19.48 4.58 -10.27
CA VAL A 35 -18.54 5.69 -10.45
C VAL A 35 -17.90 6.08 -9.11
N VAL A 36 -18.67 6.13 -8.03
CA VAL A 36 -18.15 6.36 -6.67
C VAL A 36 -17.20 5.22 -6.26
N GLY A 37 -17.53 3.97 -6.57
CA GLY A 37 -16.67 2.81 -6.31
C GLY A 37 -15.32 2.90 -7.04
N ILE A 38 -15.33 3.25 -8.33
CA ILE A 38 -14.10 3.51 -9.10
C ILE A 38 -13.30 4.66 -8.47
N PHE A 39 -13.96 5.76 -8.11
CA PHE A 39 -13.30 6.93 -7.55
C PHE A 39 -12.64 6.63 -6.19
N LEU A 40 -13.30 5.85 -5.33
CA LEU A 40 -12.73 5.39 -4.07
C LEU A 40 -11.57 4.39 -4.29
N ASN A 41 -11.65 3.53 -5.31
CA ASN A 41 -10.57 2.61 -5.64
C ASN A 41 -9.30 3.36 -6.10
N VAL A 42 -9.46 4.39 -6.95
CA VAL A 42 -8.35 5.26 -7.40
C VAL A 42 -7.68 6.02 -6.25
N LYS A 43 -8.44 6.39 -5.21
CA LYS A 43 -7.89 7.11 -4.04
C LYS A 43 -7.00 6.21 -3.17
N LYS A 44 -7.28 4.90 -3.14
CA LYS A 44 -6.50 3.91 -2.38
C LYS A 44 -5.07 3.74 -2.94
N ASP A 45 -4.91 3.80 -4.26
CA ASP A 45 -3.60 3.71 -4.92
C ASP A 45 -2.71 4.92 -4.63
N LYS A 46 -3.30 6.12 -4.58
CA LYS A 46 -2.55 7.36 -4.32
C LYS A 46 -2.01 7.44 -2.90
N GLN A 47 -2.75 6.95 -1.91
CA GLN A 47 -2.26 6.90 -0.53
C GLN A 47 -1.13 5.89 -0.35
N HIS A 48 -1.20 4.75 -1.05
CA HIS A 48 -0.11 3.76 -1.01
C HIS A 48 1.19 4.32 -1.61
N GLN A 49 1.08 5.07 -2.71
CA GLN A 49 2.22 5.74 -3.34
C GLN A 49 2.77 6.92 -2.53
N GLN A 50 1.91 7.67 -1.82
CA GLN A 50 2.34 8.78 -0.95
C GLN A 50 3.04 8.28 0.32
N ALA A 51 2.57 7.20 0.94
CA ALA A 51 3.28 6.58 2.06
C ALA A 51 4.66 6.01 1.62
N LEU A 52 4.77 5.49 0.39
CA LEU A 52 6.03 5.07 -0.21
C LEU A 52 6.96 6.26 -0.54
N SER A 53 6.42 7.39 -1.00
CA SER A 53 7.23 8.56 -1.37
C SER A 53 7.70 9.37 -0.16
N GLU A 54 6.95 9.40 0.93
CA GLU A 54 7.38 9.98 2.21
C GLU A 54 8.46 9.12 2.88
N SER A 55 8.32 7.79 2.85
CA SER A 55 9.38 6.86 3.28
C SER A 55 10.69 7.06 2.49
N LYS A 56 10.58 7.30 1.18
CA LYS A 56 11.73 7.59 0.31
C LYS A 56 12.44 8.91 0.65
N LYS A 57 11.72 9.90 1.20
CA LYS A 57 12.32 11.20 1.55
C LYS A 57 13.15 11.15 2.84
N GLN A 58 12.94 10.13 3.67
CA GLN A 58 13.59 9.97 4.97
C GLN A 58 14.83 9.06 4.95
N SER A 59 15.12 8.41 3.83
CA SER A 59 16.36 7.65 3.60
C SER A 59 17.43 8.51 2.91
N THR A 60 17.72 9.69 3.46
CA THR A 60 18.78 10.58 2.96
C THR A 60 20.20 10.07 3.30
N GLY A 61 20.32 8.83 3.77
CA GLY A 61 21.58 8.13 3.98
C GLY A 61 21.75 7.06 2.91
N ASP A 62 22.98 6.83 2.50
CA ASP A 62 23.27 5.87 1.43
C ASP A 62 22.80 4.45 1.80
N TRP A 63 22.31 3.69 0.82
CA TRP A 63 21.71 2.36 1.04
C TRP A 63 22.64 1.39 1.78
N TRP A 64 23.95 1.53 1.63
CA TRP A 64 24.96 0.70 2.29
C TRP A 64 25.08 1.00 3.79
N GLU A 65 24.78 2.23 4.24
CA GLU A 65 24.76 2.59 5.65
C GLU A 65 23.58 1.95 6.38
N VAL A 66 22.42 1.90 5.72
CA VAL A 66 21.20 1.30 6.27
C VAL A 66 21.33 -0.22 6.39
N LEU A 67 21.99 -0.86 5.43
CA LEU A 67 22.27 -2.30 5.48
C LEU A 67 23.50 -2.63 6.33
N GLY A 68 24.36 -1.66 6.66
CA GLY A 68 25.64 -1.92 7.32
C GLY A 68 26.60 -2.73 6.45
N THR A 69 26.54 -2.56 5.14
CA THR A 69 27.34 -3.29 4.15
C THR A 69 28.37 -2.38 3.48
N SER A 70 29.31 -2.97 2.73
CA SER A 70 30.18 -2.19 1.84
C SER A 70 29.38 -1.52 0.71
N PRO A 71 29.76 -0.33 0.22
CA PRO A 71 29.17 0.29 -0.98
C PRO A 71 29.34 -0.57 -2.24
N THR A 72 30.29 -1.50 -2.27
CA THR A 72 30.52 -2.44 -3.37
C THR A 72 29.86 -3.81 -3.16
N ALA A 73 29.10 -3.98 -2.07
CA ALA A 73 28.48 -5.26 -1.73
C ALA A 73 27.62 -5.81 -2.87
N SER A 74 27.70 -7.13 -3.06
CA SER A 74 26.91 -7.84 -4.06
C SER A 74 25.43 -7.88 -3.68
N VAL A 75 24.54 -8.07 -4.66
CA VAL A 75 23.10 -8.18 -4.40
C VAL A 75 22.79 -9.38 -3.50
N SER A 76 23.50 -10.49 -3.66
CA SER A 76 23.35 -11.69 -2.83
C SER A 76 23.77 -11.44 -1.37
N GLU A 77 24.84 -10.67 -1.16
CA GLU A 77 25.26 -10.25 0.17
C GLU A 77 24.23 -9.33 0.84
N CYS A 78 23.71 -8.36 0.10
CA CYS A 78 22.65 -7.47 0.58
C CYS A 78 21.37 -8.25 0.92
N ALA A 79 21.01 -9.27 0.14
CA ALA A 79 19.86 -10.14 0.39
C ALA A 79 20.03 -10.95 1.70
N ARG A 80 21.24 -11.45 1.95
CA ARG A 80 21.58 -12.17 3.18
C ARG A 80 21.46 -11.26 4.41
N VAL A 81 22.01 -10.06 4.32
CA VAL A 81 21.95 -9.07 5.43
C VAL A 81 20.52 -8.62 5.68
N ARG A 82 19.75 -8.33 4.61
CA ARG A 82 18.31 -8.03 4.73
C ARG A 82 17.58 -9.14 5.47
N LYS A 83 17.80 -10.41 5.13
CA LYS A 83 17.15 -11.56 5.80
C LYS A 83 17.50 -11.64 7.29
N LEU A 84 18.73 -11.30 7.67
CA LEU A 84 19.14 -11.23 9.07
C LEU A 84 18.43 -10.08 9.80
N LEU A 85 18.44 -8.88 9.20
CA LEU A 85 17.78 -7.71 9.77
C LEU A 85 16.26 -7.89 9.86
N THR A 86 15.64 -8.60 8.91
CA THR A 86 14.22 -8.97 8.99
C THR A 86 13.94 -9.77 10.24
N LYS A 87 14.78 -10.76 10.59
CA LYS A 87 14.56 -11.55 11.82
C LYS A 87 14.65 -10.70 13.10
N ILE A 88 15.44 -9.63 13.07
CA ILE A 88 15.62 -8.73 14.22
C ILE A 88 14.46 -7.73 14.30
N TYR A 89 14.12 -7.09 13.18
CA TYR A 89 13.19 -5.95 13.16
C TYR A 89 11.76 -6.29 12.70
N HIS A 90 11.44 -7.57 12.43
CA HIS A 90 10.10 -7.97 11.96
C HIS A 90 8.99 -7.41 12.87
N PRO A 91 7.97 -6.73 12.33
CA PRO A 91 6.91 -6.15 13.16
C PRO A 91 6.09 -7.20 13.93
N ASP A 92 5.91 -8.40 13.36
CA ASP A 92 5.07 -9.45 13.94
C ASP A 92 5.78 -10.41 14.92
N GLY A 93 7.06 -10.16 15.25
CA GLY A 93 7.79 -11.09 16.12
C GLY A 93 9.32 -11.00 16.05
N GLY A 94 9.86 -9.86 15.62
CA GLY A 94 11.30 -9.63 15.67
C GLY A 94 11.81 -9.49 17.11
N GLN A 95 13.11 -9.63 17.30
CA GLN A 95 13.78 -9.35 18.58
C GLN A 95 13.63 -7.88 19.03
N ALA A 96 13.54 -6.96 18.08
CA ALA A 96 13.31 -5.54 18.28
C ALA A 96 12.31 -5.05 17.23
N PRO A 97 11.00 -5.35 17.37
CA PRO A 97 10.02 -5.10 16.32
C PRO A 97 9.97 -3.60 16.00
N ASN A 98 10.31 -3.24 14.76
CA ASN A 98 10.33 -1.84 14.33
C ASN A 98 9.97 -1.75 12.84
N ALA A 99 8.69 -1.45 12.58
CA ALA A 99 8.15 -1.35 11.23
C ALA A 99 8.86 -0.28 10.38
N SER A 100 9.18 0.87 10.96
CA SER A 100 9.87 1.96 10.26
C SER A 100 11.31 1.56 9.87
N HIS A 101 12.03 0.89 10.77
CA HIS A 101 13.37 0.40 10.48
C HIS A 101 13.35 -0.69 9.40
N MET A 102 12.37 -1.60 9.48
CA MET A 102 12.17 -2.65 8.48
C MET A 102 11.85 -2.08 7.09
N GLN A 103 11.06 -1.00 7.01
CA GLN A 103 10.80 -0.29 5.77
C GLN A 103 12.08 0.32 5.18
N ARG A 104 12.92 0.95 6.00
CA ARG A 104 14.22 1.49 5.57
C ARG A 104 15.15 0.41 5.00
N ILE A 105 15.22 -0.74 5.66
CA ILE A 105 16.02 -1.90 5.21
C ILE A 105 15.52 -2.43 3.85
N ASN A 106 14.21 -2.56 3.68
CA ASN A 106 13.62 -2.98 2.41
C ASN A 106 13.91 -1.97 1.29
N HIS A 107 13.77 -0.67 1.59
CA HIS A 107 14.05 0.39 0.63
C HIS A 107 15.52 0.37 0.17
N ALA A 108 16.47 0.27 1.11
CA ALA A 108 17.89 0.19 0.80
C ALA A 108 18.24 -1.02 -0.09
N TYR A 109 17.62 -2.18 0.15
CA TYR A 109 17.81 -3.35 -0.71
C TYR A 109 17.26 -3.14 -2.13
N GLU A 110 16.10 -2.50 -2.26
CA GLU A 110 15.51 -2.17 -3.56
C GLU A 110 16.35 -1.17 -4.37
N GLU A 111 16.98 -0.19 -3.71
CA GLU A 111 17.89 0.74 -4.38
C GLU A 111 19.10 0.00 -4.94
N ARG A 112 19.69 -0.92 -4.17
CA ARG A 112 20.81 -1.74 -4.64
C ARG A 112 20.43 -2.67 -5.79
N SER A 113 19.25 -3.30 -5.75
CA SER A 113 18.80 -4.19 -6.82
C SER A 113 18.53 -3.44 -8.13
N LYS A 114 17.90 -2.26 -8.06
CA LYS A 114 17.71 -1.37 -9.22
C LYS A 114 19.04 -0.91 -9.81
N LEU A 115 20.03 -0.60 -8.96
CA LEU A 115 21.37 -0.25 -9.41
C LEU A 115 22.04 -1.43 -10.14
N ALA A 116 21.89 -2.65 -9.64
CA ALA A 116 22.43 -3.84 -10.29
C ALA A 116 21.77 -4.13 -11.65
N GLU A 117 20.45 -3.96 -11.75
CA GLU A 117 19.72 -4.09 -13.03
C GLU A 117 20.20 -3.06 -14.05
N LYS A 118 20.36 -1.80 -13.63
CA LYS A 118 20.87 -0.72 -14.46
C LYS A 118 22.28 -1.04 -14.99
N ILE A 119 23.18 -1.53 -14.14
CA ILE A 119 24.53 -1.95 -14.54
C ILE A 119 24.47 -3.15 -15.52
N GLY A 120 23.59 -4.11 -15.27
CA GLY A 120 23.38 -5.27 -16.15
C GLY A 120 22.91 -4.86 -17.54
N GLN A 121 21.97 -3.90 -17.64
CA GLN A 121 21.47 -3.36 -18.91
C GLN A 121 22.55 -2.60 -19.69
N PHE A 122 23.44 -1.86 -19.03
CA PHE A 122 24.56 -1.21 -19.72
C PHE A 122 25.63 -2.19 -20.19
N ALA A 123 25.81 -3.32 -19.49
CA ALA A 123 26.76 -4.37 -19.89
C ALA A 123 26.30 -5.16 -21.12
N THR A 124 24.99 -5.34 -21.34
CA THR A 124 24.45 -6.07 -22.51
C THR A 124 24.32 -5.23 -23.78
N VAL A 125 24.42 -3.90 -23.71
CA VAL A 125 24.28 -3.01 -24.89
C VAL A 125 25.64 -2.70 -25.55
N GLN A 126 26.75 -3.11 -24.95
CA GLN A 126 28.11 -2.85 -25.45
C GLN A 126 28.66 -3.97 -26.35
N HIS A 127 27.82 -4.89 -26.85
CA HIS A 127 28.27 -6.05 -27.62
C HIS A 127 27.62 -6.17 -28.99
#